data_AF-A0A3C1UD36-F1
#
_entry.id   AF-A0A3C1UD36-F1
#
_cell.length_a   1.000
_cell.length_b   1.000
_cell.length_c   1.000
_cell.angle_alpha   90.00
_cell.angle_beta   90.00
_cell.angle_gamma   90.00
#
_symmetry.space_group_name_H-M   'P 1'
#
loop_
_entity.id
_entity.type
_entity.pdbx_description
1 polymer ?
#
loop_
_entity_poly.entity_id
_entity_poly.type
_entity_poly.pdbx_seq_one_letter_code
_entity_poly.pdbx_strand_id
1 'polypeptide(L)' 'MAKIHGAVVVNTERCKGCNLCVVACNFGVLDLQKKEVNNRGYH' A
#
# COMPACT_ATOMS: atom_id res chain seq x y z
N MET A 1 20.99 -3.43 17.85
CA MET A 1 19.83 -2.58 17.50
C MET A 1 19.37 -2.96 16.10
N ALA A 2 18.06 -3.18 15.89
CA ALA A 2 17.54 -3.49 14.56
C ALA A 2 17.70 -2.28 13.63
N LYS A 3 18.25 -2.51 12.42
CA LYS A 3 18.43 -1.47 11.40
C LYS A 3 17.12 -1.33 10.63
N ILE A 4 16.60 -0.10 10.52
CA ILE A 4 15.42 0.17 9.68
C ILE A 4 15.87 0.08 8.21
N HIS A 5 15.23 -0.79 7.43
CA HIS A 5 15.58 -1.02 6.03
C HIS A 5 14.88 -0.06 5.04
N GLY A 6 13.78 0.56 5.45
CA GLY A 6 13.06 1.53 4.61
C GLY A 6 11.72 1.95 5.19
N ALA A 7 11.10 2.93 4.53
CA ALA A 7 9.74 3.39 4.80
C ALA A 7 8.97 3.47 3.48
N VAL A 8 7.70 3.11 3.50
CA VAL A 8 6.80 3.16 2.33
C VAL A 8 5.69 4.16 2.63
N VAL A 9 5.44 5.08 1.69
CA VAL A 9 4.30 6.00 1.74
C VAL A 9 3.44 5.74 0.52
N VAL A 10 2.15 5.45 0.74
CA VAL A 10 1.17 5.25 -0.33
C VAL A 10 0.43 6.56 -0.55
N ASN A 11 0.46 7.08 -1.78
CA ASN A 11 -0.40 8.18 -2.18
C ASN A 11 -1.81 7.64 -2.52
N THR A 12 -2.74 7.75 -1.58
CA THR A 12 -4.11 7.22 -1.68
C THR A 12 -4.94 7.88 -2.79
N GLU A 13 -4.64 9.13 -3.18
CA GLU A 13 -5.27 9.79 -4.34
C GLU A 13 -4.87 9.16 -5.69
N ARG A 14 -3.77 8.38 -5.71
CA ARG A 14 -3.24 7.71 -6.91
C ARG A 14 -3.24 6.19 -6.83
N CYS A 15 -3.43 5.62 -5.64
CA CYS A 15 -3.61 4.18 -5.45
C CYS A 15 -4.84 3.72 -6.23
N LYS A 16 -4.74 2.60 -6.93
CA LYS A 16 -5.84 1.99 -7.71
C LYS A 16 -6.23 0.60 -7.20
N GLY A 17 -5.69 0.17 -6.06
CA GLY A 17 -5.89 -1.18 -5.55
C GLY A 17 -5.32 -2.31 -6.41
N CYS A 18 -4.24 -2.09 -7.18
CA CYS A 18 -3.72 -3.10 -8.14
C CYS A 18 -2.97 -4.30 -7.54
N ASN A 19 -2.84 -4.38 -6.20
CA ASN A 19 -2.16 -5.44 -5.44
C ASN A 19 -0.64 -5.64 -5.68
N LEU A 20 -0.01 -4.93 -6.61
CA LEU A 20 1.39 -5.15 -6.95
C LEU A 20 2.35 -4.86 -5.78
N CYS A 21 2.07 -3.82 -4.98
CA CYS A 21 2.91 -3.47 -3.83
C CYS A 21 2.86 -4.52 -2.72
N VAL A 22 1.70 -5.16 -2.51
CA VAL A 22 1.52 -6.22 -1.51
C VAL A 22 2.33 -7.45 -1.90
N VAL A 23 2.21 -7.89 -3.15
CA VAL A 23 2.96 -9.04 -3.68
C VAL A 23 4.47 -8.79 -3.69
N ALA A 24 4.91 -7.55 -3.96
CA ALA A 24 6.33 -7.19 -3.97
C ALA A 24 6.95 -7.07 -2.57
N CYS A 25 6.15 -6.99 -1.51
CA CYS A 25 6.65 -6.75 -0.16
C CYS A 25 7.15 -8.05 0.50
N ASN A 26 8.46 -8.24 0.54
CA ASN A 26 9.09 -9.40 1.21
C ASN A 26 8.81 -9.49 2.73
N PHE A 27 8.35 -8.40 3.34
CA PHE A 27 8.05 -8.35 4.77
C PHE A 27 6.58 -8.66 5.09
N GLY A 28 5.71 -8.71 4.08
CA GLY A 28 4.28 -8.99 4.29
C GLY A 28 3.55 -7.96 5.15
N VAL A 29 4.01 -6.70 5.18
CA VAL A 29 3.46 -5.63 6.04
C VAL A 29 2.49 -4.69 5.32
N LEU A 30 2.12 -5.00 4.07
CA LEU A 30 1.19 -4.22 3.26
C LEU A 30 -0.07 -5.04 2.99
N ASP A 31 -1.23 -4.37 2.94
CA ASP A 31 -2.52 -4.95 2.53
C ASP A 31 -3.28 -3.90 1.68
N LEU A 32 -4.28 -4.35 0.92
CA LEU A 32 -5.18 -3.47 0.19
C LEU A 32 -6.27 -2.89 1.10
N GLN A 33 -6.70 -1.67 0.80
CA GLN A 33 -7.91 -1.10 1.40
C GLN A 33 -9.14 -1.89 0.95
N LYS A 34 -10.00 -2.26 1.91
CA LYS A 34 -11.11 -3.21 1.69
C LYS A 34 -12.46 -2.54 1.52
N LYS A 35 -12.60 -1.30 1.95
CA LYS A 35 -13.90 -0.64 2.13
C LYS A 35 -13.92 0.78 1.60
N GLU A 36 -12.87 1.53 1.89
CA GLU A 36 -12.78 2.93 1.50
C GLU A 36 -12.52 3.06 0.01
N VAL A 37 -13.07 4.13 -0.56
CA VAL A 37 -12.72 4.61 -1.88
C VAL A 37 -12.43 6.11 -1.80
N ASN A 38 -11.47 6.59 -2.58
CA ASN A 38 -11.18 8.02 -2.64
C ASN A 38 -12.20 8.75 -3.54
N ASN A 39 -12.07 10.08 -3.65
CA ASN A 39 -12.94 10.94 -4.46
C ASN A 39 -12.92 10.64 -5.97
N ARG A 40 -12.00 9.78 -6.43
CA ARG A 40 -11.88 9.32 -7.82
C ARG A 40 -12.48 7.93 -8.03
N GLY A 41 -13.02 7.31 -6.98
CA GLY A 41 -13.56 5.95 -7.00
C GLY A 41 -12.49 4.86 -6.97
N TYR A 42 -11.27 5.16 -6.55
CA TYR A 42 -10.22 4.14 -6.39
C TYR A 42 -10.22 3.56 -4.98
N HIS A 43 -9.88 2.27 -4.88
CA HIS A 43 -9.59 1.57 -3.63
C HIS A 43 -8.26 2.01 -3.01
#